data_AF-A0A1W2DP76-F1
#
_entry.id   AF-A0A1W2DP76-F1
#
_cell.length_a   1.000
_cell.length_b   1.000
_cell.length_c   1.000
_cell.angle_alpha   90.00
_cell.angle_beta   90.00
_cell.angle_gamma   90.00
#
_symmetry.space_group_name_H-M   'P 1'
#
loop_
_entity.id
_entity.type
_entity.pdbx_description
1 polymer ?
#
loop_
_entity_poly.entity_id
_entity_poly.type
_entity_poly.pdbx_seq_one_letter_code
_entity_poly.pdbx_strand_id
1 'polypeptide(L)'
;MYSQPKPQDWRVNAACRGDDPDELFVRGAEQRKAKLVCVACPVRTECLAEALDNRIEFGVWGGMTERERRALLRRRPDVTSWRDLLDNARREQSEDARVG
;
A
#
# COMPACT_ATOMS: atom_id res chain seq x y z
N MET A 1 -2.14 26.24 19.40
CA MET A 1 -2.22 24.76 19.39
C MET A 1 -2.56 24.34 17.97
N TYR A 2 -1.57 24.27 17.09
CA TYR A 2 -1.81 24.07 15.65
C TYR A 2 -2.15 22.61 15.38
N SER A 3 -3.41 22.33 15.07
CA SER A 3 -3.81 21.05 14.49
C SER A 3 -3.16 20.97 13.12
N GLN A 4 -2.09 20.20 13.01
CA GLN A 4 -1.51 19.81 11.73
C GLN A 4 -2.66 19.29 10.84
N PRO A 5 -2.78 19.72 9.58
CA PRO A 5 -3.73 19.11 8.66
C PRO A 5 -3.38 17.62 8.61
N LYS A 6 -4.27 16.76 9.09
CA LYS A 6 -4.10 15.32 8.90
C LYS A 6 -3.97 15.11 7.39
N PRO A 7 -2.92 14.40 6.92
CA PRO A 7 -2.89 13.94 5.54
C PRO A 7 -4.25 13.35 5.22
N GLN A 8 -4.86 13.75 4.10
CA GLN A 8 -6.19 13.27 3.70
C GLN A 8 -6.24 11.76 3.94
N ASP A 9 -7.21 11.29 4.72
CA ASP A 9 -7.24 9.89 5.15
C ASP A 9 -7.50 9.00 3.94
N TRP A 10 -6.43 8.57 3.30
CA TRP A 10 -6.45 7.78 2.07
C TRP A 10 -7.33 6.53 2.21
N ARG A 11 -7.52 6.03 3.44
CA ARG A 11 -8.36 4.88 3.76
C ARG A 11 -9.80 5.07 3.30
N VAL A 12 -10.33 6.29 3.26
CA VAL A 12 -11.71 6.56 2.80
C VAL A 12 -11.94 6.17 1.34
N ASN A 13 -10.88 6.23 0.53
CA ASN A 13 -10.88 5.91 -0.89
C ASN A 13 -10.38 4.48 -1.18
N ALA A 14 -10.15 3.66 -0.14
CA ALA A 14 -9.73 2.28 -0.32
C ALA A 14 -10.86 1.44 -0.91
N ALA A 15 -10.56 0.66 -1.95
CA ALA A 15 -11.53 -0.20 -2.61
C ALA A 15 -12.03 -1.31 -1.66
N CYS A 16 -11.15 -1.83 -0.81
CA CYS A 16 -11.46 -2.84 0.20
C CYS A 16 -12.24 -2.31 1.42
N ARG A 17 -12.51 -1.00 1.52
CA ARG A 17 -13.15 -0.41 2.71
C ARG A 17 -14.53 -1.00 3.03
N GLY A 18 -15.25 -1.45 2.00
CA GLY A 18 -16.59 -2.03 2.12
C GLY A 18 -16.61 -3.56 2.16
N ASP A 19 -15.46 -4.23 2.04
CA ASP A 19 -15.38 -5.69 2.04
C ASP A 19 -15.38 -6.24 3.46
N ASP A 20 -15.72 -7.53 3.60
CA ASP A 20 -15.70 -8.23 4.88
C ASP A 20 -14.25 -8.34 5.42
N PRO A 21 -13.96 -7.90 6.65
CA PRO A 21 -12.67 -8.09 7.28
C PRO A 21 -12.17 -9.54 7.23
N ASP A 22 -13.04 -10.53 7.37
CA ASP A 22 -12.67 -11.95 7.35
C ASP A 22 -12.16 -12.39 5.96
N GLU A 23 -12.59 -11.72 4.89
CA GLU A 23 -12.10 -11.95 3.53
C GLU A 23 -10.77 -11.22 3.25
N LEU A 24 -10.49 -10.13 3.96
CA LEU A 24 -9.28 -9.32 3.80
C LEU A 24 -8.10 -9.80 4.67
N PHE A 25 -8.38 -10.33 5.87
CA PHE A 25 -7.38 -10.78 6.84
C PHE A 25 -7.09 -12.28 6.77
N VAL A 26 -7.05 -12.82 5.56
CA VAL A 26 -6.80 -14.25 5.29
C VAL A 26 -5.31 -14.63 5.28
N ARG A 27 -5.03 -15.92 5.41
CA ARG A 27 -3.67 -16.52 5.39
C ARG A 27 -3.48 -17.44 4.18
N GLY A 28 -2.22 -17.68 3.82
CA GLY A 28 -1.87 -18.67 2.81
C GLY A 28 -2.42 -18.37 1.41
N ALA A 29 -3.01 -19.37 0.75
CA ALA A 29 -3.49 -19.26 -0.62
C ALA A 29 -4.60 -18.21 -0.80
N GLU A 30 -5.43 -17.99 0.22
CA GLU A 30 -6.55 -17.05 0.18
C GLU A 30 -6.11 -15.59 0.06
N GLN A 31 -4.87 -15.27 0.43
CA GLN A 31 -4.30 -13.93 0.22
C GLN A 31 -4.29 -13.51 -1.26
N ARG A 32 -4.35 -14.47 -2.19
CA ARG A 32 -4.48 -14.18 -3.63
C ARG A 32 -5.77 -13.41 -3.94
N LYS A 33 -6.88 -13.71 -3.27
CA LYS A 33 -8.17 -13.03 -3.47
C LYS A 33 -8.09 -11.59 -2.98
N ALA A 34 -7.58 -11.38 -1.76
CA ALA A 34 -7.36 -10.04 -1.20
C ALA A 34 -6.41 -9.18 -2.08
N LYS A 35 -5.40 -9.79 -2.72
CA LYS A 35 -4.53 -9.09 -3.67
C LYS A 35 -5.28 -8.57 -4.91
N LEU A 36 -6.33 -9.26 -5.37
CA LEU A 36 -7.10 -8.83 -6.54
C LEU A 36 -7.84 -7.52 -6.28
N VAL A 37 -8.40 -7.35 -5.08
CA VAL A 37 -9.03 -6.10 -4.65
C VAL A 37 -8.07 -4.91 -4.76
N CYS A 38 -6.79 -5.15 -4.49
CA CYS A 38 -5.77 -4.12 -4.53
C CYS A 38 -5.40 -3.66 -5.96
N VAL A 39 -5.71 -4.43 -7.02
CA VAL A 39 -5.23 -4.18 -8.39
C VAL A 39 -5.70 -2.83 -8.93
N ALA A 40 -6.98 -2.51 -8.75
CA ALA A 40 -7.59 -1.26 -9.21
C ALA A 40 -7.78 -0.24 -8.08
N CYS A 41 -7.20 -0.48 -6.90
CA CYS A 41 -7.39 0.41 -5.76
C CYS A 41 -6.63 1.73 -5.95
N PRO A 42 -7.30 2.90 -5.91
CA PRO A 42 -6.66 4.19 -6.21
C PRO A 42 -5.63 4.60 -5.16
N VAL A 43 -5.74 4.06 -3.94
CA VAL A 43 -4.87 4.37 -2.79
C VAL A 43 -3.86 3.26 -2.49
N ARG A 44 -3.55 2.43 -3.48
CA ARG A 44 -2.64 1.29 -3.34
C ARG A 44 -1.24 1.73 -2.87
N THR A 45 -0.74 2.85 -3.40
CA THR A 45 0.57 3.42 -3.04
C THR A 45 0.61 3.83 -1.58
N GLU A 46 -0.42 4.56 -1.14
CA GLU A 46 -0.59 5.03 0.23
C GLU A 46 -0.70 3.88 1.22
N CYS A 47 -1.50 2.88 0.87
CA CYS A 47 -1.69 1.67 1.64
C CYS A 47 -0.38 0.88 1.82
N LEU A 48 0.39 0.71 0.74
CA LEU A 48 1.66 0.00 0.82
C LEU A 48 2.71 0.76 1.64
N ALA A 49 2.82 2.08 1.44
CA ALA A 49 3.74 2.92 2.17
C ALA A 49 3.51 2.83 3.68
N GLU A 50 2.26 2.98 4.12
CA GLU A 50 1.87 2.86 5.53
C GLU A 50 2.32 1.52 6.13
N ALA A 51 2.14 0.42 5.39
CA ALA A 51 2.51 -0.91 5.87
C ALA A 51 4.02 -1.13 5.95
N LEU A 52 4.80 -0.49 5.07
CA LEU A 52 6.26 -0.59 5.05
C LEU A 52 6.90 0.31 6.11
N ASP A 53 6.47 1.57 6.19
CA ASP A 53 6.96 2.56 7.15
C ASP A 53 6.68 2.13 8.60
N ASN A 54 5.47 1.62 8.87
CA ASN A 54 5.09 1.14 10.20
C ASN A 54 5.41 -0.34 10.44
N ARG A 55 6.04 -1.03 9.48
CA ARG A 55 6.40 -2.46 9.56
C ARG A 55 5.22 -3.36 9.97
N ILE A 56 4.04 -3.10 9.40
CA ILE A 56 2.83 -3.86 9.71
C ILE A 56 3.01 -5.32 9.33
N GLU A 57 2.83 -6.21 10.30
CA GLU A 57 3.19 -7.61 10.16
C GLU A 57 2.13 -8.47 9.48
N PHE A 58 0.85 -8.11 9.52
CA PHE A 58 -0.23 -8.99 9.07
C PHE A 58 -1.01 -8.41 7.88
N GLY A 59 -1.71 -9.30 7.16
CA GLY A 59 -2.62 -8.94 6.07
C GLY A 59 -1.96 -8.56 4.75
N VAL A 60 -2.81 -8.32 3.75
CA VAL A 60 -2.43 -7.80 2.43
C VAL A 60 -2.54 -6.27 2.45
N TRP A 61 -1.47 -5.59 2.05
CA TRP A 61 -1.40 -4.12 2.01
C TRP A 61 -0.87 -3.68 0.65
N GLY A 62 -1.60 -2.80 -0.03
CA GLY A 62 -1.24 -2.30 -1.36
C GLY A 62 -0.92 -3.39 -2.39
N GLY A 63 -1.58 -4.56 -2.27
CA GLY A 63 -1.34 -5.72 -3.12
C GLY A 63 -0.10 -6.54 -2.77
N MET A 64 0.46 -6.39 -1.57
CA MET A 64 1.59 -7.19 -1.09
C MET A 64 1.23 -7.95 0.18
N THR A 65 1.59 -9.23 0.22
CA THR A 65 1.58 -10.06 1.43
C THR A 65 2.67 -9.63 2.40
N GLU A 66 2.54 -10.02 3.66
CA GLU A 66 3.58 -9.88 4.69
C GLU A 66 4.96 -10.35 4.20
N ARG A 67 5.02 -11.56 3.60
CA ARG A 67 6.27 -12.16 3.12
C ARG A 67 6.93 -11.32 2.04
N GLU A 68 6.13 -10.78 1.12
CA GLU A 68 6.61 -9.90 0.04
C GLU A 68 7.12 -8.58 0.61
N ARG A 69 6.40 -7.96 1.57
CA ARG A 69 6.84 -6.73 2.23
C ARG A 69 8.14 -6.92 3.00
N ARG A 70 8.28 -8.01 3.77
CA ARG A 70 9.52 -8.34 4.48
C ARG A 70 10.69 -8.54 3.51
N ALA A 71 10.47 -9.17 2.37
CA ALA A 71 11.50 -9.31 1.35
C ALA A 71 11.93 -7.95 0.76
N LEU A 72 10.98 -7.05 0.53
CA LEU A 72 11.25 -5.70 0.05
C LEU A 72 12.05 -4.88 1.07
N LEU A 73 11.64 -4.87 2.34
CA LEU A 73 12.35 -4.19 3.43
C LEU A 73 13.81 -4.67 3.58
N ARG A 74 14.07 -5.97 3.39
CA ARG A 74 15.45 -6.51 3.40
C ARG A 74 16.30 -6.08 2.20
N ARG A 75 15.68 -5.85 1.04
CA ARG A 75 16.37 -5.43 -0.18
C ARG A 75 16.67 -3.94 -0.21
N ARG A 76 15.95 -3.14 0.57
CA ARG A 76 16.03 -1.68 0.60
C ARG A 76 16.19 -1.17 2.04
N PRO A 77 17.28 -1.52 2.74
CA PRO A 77 17.51 -1.11 4.13
C PRO A 77 17.78 0.39 4.26
N ASP A 78 18.09 1.07 3.15
CA ASP A 78 18.43 2.49 3.05
C ASP A 78 17.21 3.42 2.95
N VAL A 79 16.01 2.86 2.72
CA VAL A 79 14.80 3.66 2.55
C VAL A 79 14.23 4.07 3.90
N THR A 80 14.19 5.39 4.13
CA THR A 80 13.68 6.01 5.37
C THR A 80 12.23 6.49 5.28
N SER A 81 11.72 6.68 4.07
CA SER A 81 10.33 7.07 3.78
C SER A 81 9.82 6.32 2.55
N TRP A 82 9.03 5.28 2.77
CA TRP A 82 8.39 4.53 1.69
C TRP A 82 7.31 5.34 1.01
N ARG A 83 6.66 6.23 1.75
CA ARG A 83 5.69 7.19 1.21
C ARG A 83 6.29 8.01 0.06
N ASP A 84 7.41 8.68 0.30
CA ASP A 84 8.04 9.54 -0.70
C ASP A 84 8.55 8.74 -1.89
N LEU A 85 9.21 7.60 -1.63
CA LEU A 85 9.73 6.74 -2.67
C LEU A 85 8.63 6.26 -3.62
N LEU A 86 7.52 5.76 -3.08
CA LEU A 86 6.44 5.21 -3.89
C LEU A 86 5.60 6.30 -4.57
N ASP A 87 5.44 7.46 -3.95
CA ASP A 87 4.78 8.61 -4.59
C ASP A 87 5.60 9.16 -5.77
N ASN A 88 6.93 9.21 -5.65
CA ASN A 88 7.81 9.59 -6.75
C ASN A 88 7.67 8.62 -7.92
N ALA A 89 7.79 7.31 -7.65
CA ALA A 89 7.63 6.28 -8.66
C ALA A 89 6.26 6.32 -9.37
N ARG A 90 5.17 6.60 -8.62
CA ARG A 90 3.82 6.76 -9.20
C ARG A 90 3.73 7.98 -10.14
N ARG A 91 4.37 9.10 -9.77
CA ARG A 91 4.38 10.32 -10.59
C ARG A 91 5.15 10.10 -11.89
N GLU A 92 6.34 9.52 -11.81
CA GLU A 92 7.18 9.19 -12.98
C GLU A 92 6.41 8.28 -13.96
N GLN A 93 5.77 7.21 -13.48
CA GLN A 93 4.93 6.34 -14.32
C GLN A 93 3.76 7.07 -14.99
N SER A 94 3.17 8.05 -14.29
CA SER A 94 2.06 8.84 -14.82
C SER A 94 2.52 9.85 -15.88
N GLU A 95 3.76 10.33 -15.77
CA GLU A 95 4.39 11.22 -16.75
C GLU A 95 4.80 10.45 -18.01
N ASP A 96 5.43 9.28 -17.85
CA ASP A 96 5.77 8.38 -18.95
C ASP A 96 4.53 7.98 -19.77
N ALA A 97 3.41 7.69 -19.10
CA ALA A 97 2.14 7.33 -19.74
C ALA A 97 1.46 8.49 -20.49
N ARG A 98 1.88 9.75 -20.29
CA ARG A 98 1.37 10.91 -21.03
C ARG A 98 2.20 11.25 -22.26
N VAL A 99 3.45 10.79 -22.31
CA VAL A 99 4.40 11.11 -23.38
C VAL A 99 4.44 10.01 -24.45
N GLY A 100 4.05 8.78 -24.12
CA GLY A 100 3.89 7.66 -25.06
C GLY A 100 2.51 7.59 -25.71
#